data_AF-A0A1W9TKT7-F1
#
_entry.id   AF-A0A1W9TKT7-F1
#
_cell.length_a   1.000
_cell.length_b   1.000
_cell.length_c   1.000
_cell.angle_alpha   90.00
_cell.angle_beta   90.00
_cell.angle_gamma   90.00
#
_symmetry.space_group_name_H-M   'P 1'
#
loop_
_entity.id
_entity.type
_entity.pdbx_description
1 polymer ?
#
loop_
_entity_poly.entity_id
_entity_poly.type
_entity_poly.pdbx_seq_one_letter_code
_entity_poly.pdbx_strand_id
1 'polypeptide(L)'
;MNNNLSNVEISVQELKLLVNTLTKSVALSLRKRYTWLGVIAGFLIGSCLTFAIISLTWKQTERITTTTQTLLEKSRETLSEVKQINSKISQLAHTPHALNEKKQTDSQMSASTDVQKTKVSEPQNTIQPGRYTVYVHYTKKKNKKLMERFSAFLTHNGFKVNGIQKVNYHNQDVRYFHDEDKEGALVLKKYLTGFIPPISSINNADMKIINLSRKYPNAQRGALELWLNLN
;
A
#
# COMPACT_ATOMS: atom_id res chain seq x y z
N MET A 1 38.81 36.46 -78.12
CA MET A 1 37.95 37.45 -77.41
C MET A 1 36.80 36.71 -76.72
N ASN A 2 37.07 35.79 -75.77
CA ASN A 2 36.03 34.90 -75.18
C ASN A 2 36.06 34.83 -73.63
N ASN A 3 36.97 35.53 -72.96
CA ASN A 3 37.21 35.34 -71.53
C ASN A 3 36.15 36.03 -70.64
N ASN A 4 35.39 36.96 -71.19
CA ASN A 4 34.36 37.69 -70.44
C ASN A 4 33.04 36.91 -70.33
N LEU A 5 32.69 36.05 -71.30
CA LEU A 5 31.45 35.26 -71.24
C LEU A 5 31.52 34.15 -70.18
N SER A 6 32.66 33.44 -70.09
CA SER A 6 32.80 32.33 -69.12
C SER A 6 32.82 32.82 -67.68
N ASN A 7 33.45 33.98 -67.41
CA ASN A 7 33.48 34.56 -66.07
C ASN A 7 32.08 35.01 -65.60
N VAL A 8 31.24 35.50 -66.52
CA VAL A 8 29.85 35.86 -66.21
C VAL A 8 29.03 34.60 -65.91
N GLU A 9 29.14 33.54 -66.71
CA GLU A 9 28.41 32.30 -66.44
C GLU A 9 28.81 31.61 -65.13
N ILE A 10 30.10 31.59 -64.80
CA ILE A 10 30.61 31.05 -63.53
C ILE A 10 30.06 31.87 -62.35
N SER A 11 30.05 33.20 -62.45
CA SER A 11 29.52 34.07 -61.39
C SER A 11 28.02 33.87 -61.14
N VAL A 12 27.24 33.61 -62.19
CA VAL A 12 25.79 33.35 -62.09
C VAL A 12 25.53 31.99 -61.43
N GLN A 13 26.35 30.98 -61.74
CA GLN A 13 26.23 29.66 -61.13
C GLN A 13 26.57 29.69 -59.63
N GLU A 14 27.62 30.39 -59.23
CA GLU A 14 27.98 30.56 -57.82
C GLU A 14 26.91 31.33 -57.04
N LEU A 15 26.37 32.42 -57.63
CA LEU A 15 25.29 33.18 -57.02
C LEU A 15 24.05 32.31 -56.81
N LYS A 16 23.68 31.48 -57.79
CA LYS A 16 22.54 30.57 -57.69
C LYS A 16 22.73 29.51 -56.60
N LEU A 17 23.96 29.05 -56.42
CA LEU A 17 24.32 28.07 -55.39
C LEU A 17 24.25 28.70 -53.99
N LEU A 18 24.75 29.93 -53.83
CA LEU A 18 24.67 30.70 -52.58
C LEU A 18 23.23 31.06 -52.19
N VAL A 19 22.41 31.48 -53.16
CA VAL A 19 21.00 31.79 -52.90
C VAL A 19 20.23 30.53 -52.47
N ASN A 20 20.51 29.38 -53.09
CA ASN A 20 19.85 28.13 -52.73
C ASN A 20 20.25 27.61 -51.34
N THR A 21 21.55 27.72 -50.99
CA THR A 21 22.02 27.33 -49.64
C THR A 21 21.48 28.26 -48.56
N LEU A 22 21.44 29.57 -48.81
CA LEU A 22 20.85 30.55 -47.91
C LEU A 22 19.34 30.31 -47.75
N THR A 23 18.60 30.09 -48.83
CA THR A 23 17.15 29.81 -48.78
C THR A 23 16.86 28.54 -47.98
N LYS A 24 17.66 27.48 -48.16
CA LYS A 24 17.53 26.24 -47.39
C LYS A 24 17.85 26.43 -45.92
N SER A 25 18.86 27.24 -45.59
CA SER A 25 19.23 27.55 -44.20
C SER A 25 18.16 28.38 -43.47
N VAL A 26 17.54 29.34 -44.17
CA VAL A 26 16.45 30.16 -43.63
C VAL A 26 15.19 29.30 -43.41
N ALA A 27 14.82 28.46 -44.37
CA ALA A 27 13.67 27.56 -44.22
C ALA A 27 13.83 26.57 -43.03
N LEU A 28 15.04 26.04 -42.83
CA LEU A 28 15.36 25.19 -41.67
C LEU A 28 15.33 25.95 -40.34
N SER A 29 15.82 27.19 -40.34
CA SER A 29 15.83 28.09 -39.18
C SER A 29 14.41 28.42 -38.71
N LEU A 30 13.51 28.80 -39.61
CA LEU A 30 12.12 29.09 -39.26
C LEU A 30 11.41 27.86 -38.70
N ARG A 31 11.54 26.70 -39.35
CA ARG A 31 10.85 25.47 -38.92
C ARG A 31 11.25 25.00 -37.53
N LYS A 32 12.53 25.17 -37.14
CA LYS A 32 13.05 24.79 -35.82
C LYS A 32 12.55 25.70 -34.69
N ARG A 33 12.32 26.99 -34.96
CA ARG A 33 11.76 27.92 -33.97
C ARG A 33 10.29 27.63 -33.67
N TYR A 34 9.48 27.37 -34.69
CA TYR A 34 8.04 27.10 -34.50
C TYR A 34 7.77 25.78 -33.78
N THR A 35 8.56 24.73 -34.01
CA THR A 35 8.42 23.47 -33.27
C THR A 35 8.79 23.61 -31.80
N TRP A 36 9.83 24.37 -31.47
CA TRP A 36 10.21 24.64 -30.08
C TRP A 36 9.18 25.51 -29.34
N LEU A 37 8.60 26.51 -30.00
CA LEU A 37 7.52 27.33 -29.44
C LEU A 37 6.29 26.49 -29.09
N GLY A 38 5.90 25.54 -29.94
CA GLY A 38 4.77 24.64 -29.66
C GLY A 38 4.99 23.73 -28.44
N VAL A 39 6.21 23.21 -28.26
CA VAL A 39 6.56 22.36 -27.11
C VAL A 39 6.51 23.15 -25.79
N ILE A 40 7.00 24.39 -25.79
CA ILE A 40 7.00 25.25 -24.59
C ILE A 40 5.57 25.64 -24.20
N ALA A 41 4.72 25.99 -25.19
CA ALA A 41 3.33 26.33 -24.93
C ALA A 41 2.51 25.15 -24.38
N GLY A 42 2.72 23.94 -24.91
CA GLY A 42 2.06 22.72 -24.41
C GLY A 42 2.45 22.38 -22.97
N PHE A 43 3.72 22.59 -22.59
CA PHE A 43 4.20 22.34 -21.23
C PHE A 43 3.58 23.30 -20.20
N LEU A 44 3.45 24.58 -20.54
CA LEU A 44 2.87 25.60 -19.65
C LEU A 44 1.38 25.35 -19.37
N ILE A 45 0.60 24.97 -20.38
CA ILE A 45 -0.83 24.68 -20.22
C ILE A 45 -1.05 23.39 -19.42
N GLY A 46 -0.23 22.36 -19.64
CA GLY A 46 -0.32 21.09 -18.91
C GLY A 46 0.07 21.22 -17.43
N SER A 47 1.00 22.12 -17.10
CA SER A 47 1.47 22.32 -15.72
C SER A 47 0.43 22.99 -14.82
N CYS A 48 -0.43 23.87 -15.35
CA CYS A 48 -1.37 24.63 -14.52
C CYS A 48 -2.49 23.75 -13.89
N LEU A 49 -2.91 22.69 -14.58
CA LEU A 49 -3.95 21.76 -14.10
C LEU A 49 -3.45 20.81 -12.99
N THR A 50 -2.16 20.50 -12.96
CA THR A 50 -1.61 19.56 -11.97
C THR A 50 -1.34 20.21 -10.61
N PHE A 51 -0.91 21.47 -10.59
CA PHE A 51 -0.66 22.22 -9.36
C PHE A 51 -1.93 22.51 -8.53
N ALA A 52 -3.08 22.70 -9.20
CA ALA A 52 -4.36 22.92 -8.52
C ALA A 52 -4.85 21.68 -7.75
N ILE A 53 -4.65 20.48 -8.31
CA ILE A 53 -5.04 19.22 -7.68
C ILE A 53 -4.14 18.90 -6.48
N ILE A 54 -2.84 19.16 -6.60
CA ILE A 54 -1.86 18.90 -5.53
C ILE A 54 -2.13 19.81 -4.32
N SER A 55 -2.44 21.09 -4.56
CA SER A 55 -2.63 22.07 -3.47
C SER A 55 -3.85 21.81 -2.59
N LEU A 56 -4.94 21.20 -3.11
CA LEU A 56 -6.10 20.83 -2.30
C LEU A 56 -5.86 19.61 -1.39
N THR A 57 -4.95 18.71 -1.76
CA THR A 57 -4.75 17.44 -1.03
C THR A 57 -3.80 17.56 0.17
N TRP A 58 -2.95 18.58 0.21
CA TRP A 58 -1.96 18.76 1.29
C TRP A 58 -2.61 19.19 2.62
N LYS A 59 -3.54 20.14 2.58
CA LYS A 59 -4.10 20.78 3.78
C LYS A 59 -4.98 19.87 4.66
N GLN A 60 -5.52 18.78 4.10
CA GLN A 60 -6.38 17.85 4.81
C GLN A 60 -5.63 16.65 5.43
N THR A 61 -4.37 16.42 5.03
CA THR A 61 -3.58 15.27 5.46
C THR A 61 -3.05 15.45 6.90
N GLU A 62 -2.72 16.67 7.32
CA GLU A 62 -2.10 16.96 8.62
C GLU A 62 -3.01 16.66 9.84
N ARG A 63 -4.35 16.75 9.69
CA ARG A 63 -5.29 16.45 10.78
C ARG A 63 -5.55 14.95 10.94
N ILE A 64 -5.41 14.18 9.86
CA ILE A 64 -5.65 12.74 9.86
C ILE A 64 -4.43 12.01 10.44
N THR A 65 -3.21 12.46 10.11
CA THR A 65 -1.97 11.83 10.59
C THR A 65 -1.82 11.91 12.10
N THR A 66 -2.09 13.08 12.71
CA THR A 66 -1.99 13.28 14.18
C THR A 66 -3.01 12.45 14.98
N THR A 67 -4.24 12.35 14.48
CA THR A 67 -5.28 11.51 15.10
C THR A 67 -4.95 10.02 14.98
N THR A 68 -4.34 9.59 13.86
CA THR A 68 -3.93 8.18 13.71
C THR A 68 -2.73 7.80 14.57
N GLN A 69 -1.78 8.72 14.78
CA GLN A 69 -0.63 8.49 15.64
C GLN A 69 -1.05 8.31 17.10
N THR A 70 -1.94 9.16 17.61
CA THR A 70 -2.44 9.07 18.99
C THR A 70 -3.25 7.80 19.24
N LEU A 71 -4.04 7.33 18.26
CA LEU A 71 -4.74 6.04 18.36
C LEU A 71 -3.78 4.84 18.28
N LEU A 72 -2.72 4.94 17.47
CA LEU A 72 -1.69 3.89 17.39
C LEU A 72 -0.86 3.81 18.67
N GLU A 73 -0.52 4.93 19.30
CA GLU A 73 0.19 4.98 20.59
C GLU A 73 -0.60 4.26 21.68
N LYS A 74 -1.88 4.63 21.86
CA LYS A 74 -2.78 4.00 22.84
C LYS A 74 -2.98 2.51 22.58
N SER A 75 -2.99 2.09 21.31
CA SER A 75 -3.07 0.67 20.97
C SER A 75 -1.81 -0.13 21.30
N ARG A 76 -0.63 0.52 21.31
CA ARG A 76 0.63 -0.11 21.72
C ARG A 76 0.74 -0.25 23.23
N GLU A 77 0.32 0.78 23.96
CA GLU A 77 0.30 0.78 25.42
C GLU A 77 -0.59 -0.35 25.96
N THR A 78 -1.82 -0.43 25.46
CA THR A 78 -2.77 -1.50 25.84
C THR A 78 -2.25 -2.90 25.50
N LEU A 79 -1.53 -3.07 24.37
CA LEU A 79 -0.92 -4.35 24.01
C LEU A 79 0.24 -4.75 24.94
N SER A 80 1.02 -3.76 25.40
CA SER A 80 2.06 -3.97 26.41
C SER A 80 1.46 -4.44 27.75
N GLU A 81 0.39 -3.79 28.20
CA GLU A 81 -0.32 -4.15 29.43
C GLU A 81 -0.90 -5.57 29.34
N VAL A 82 -1.54 -5.93 28.23
CA VAL A 82 -2.08 -7.28 28.01
C VAL A 82 -0.96 -8.34 28.02
N LYS A 83 0.19 -8.04 27.42
CA LYS A 83 1.35 -8.95 27.45
C LYS A 83 1.88 -9.14 28.87
N GLN A 84 1.88 -8.09 29.68
CA GLN A 84 2.31 -8.13 31.08
C GLN A 84 1.34 -8.94 31.94
N ILE A 85 0.02 -8.80 31.73
CA ILE A 85 -1.01 -9.60 32.39
C ILE A 85 -0.82 -11.09 32.07
N ASN A 86 -0.62 -11.43 30.80
CA ASN A 86 -0.39 -12.82 30.40
C ASN A 86 0.87 -13.41 31.08
N SER A 87 1.95 -12.63 31.17
CA SER A 87 3.17 -13.07 31.86
C SER A 87 2.98 -13.32 33.36
N LYS A 88 2.14 -12.52 34.04
CA LYS A 88 1.80 -12.70 35.46
C LYS A 88 0.93 -13.95 35.67
N ILE A 89 -0.01 -14.22 34.78
CA ILE A 89 -0.85 -15.42 34.82
C ILE A 89 0.01 -16.68 34.62
N SER A 90 0.97 -16.66 33.70
CA SER A 90 1.91 -17.77 33.53
C SER A 90 2.77 -18.00 34.78
N GLN A 91 3.18 -16.94 35.49
CA GLN A 91 3.92 -17.09 36.75
C GLN A 91 3.04 -17.65 37.89
N LEU A 92 1.76 -17.27 37.97
CA LEU A 92 0.82 -17.82 38.96
C LEU A 92 0.50 -19.30 38.68
N ALA A 93 0.40 -19.69 37.41
CA ALA A 93 0.12 -21.08 37.03
C ALA A 93 1.24 -22.08 37.38
N HIS A 94 2.46 -21.60 37.65
CA HIS A 94 3.61 -22.42 38.02
C HIS A 94 3.87 -22.54 39.54
N THR A 95 2.94 -22.09 40.40
CA THR A 95 3.08 -22.25 41.86
C THR A 95 2.06 -23.24 42.45
N PRO A 96 2.25 -24.57 42.36
CA PRO A 96 1.51 -25.53 43.17
C PRO A 96 2.46 -26.25 44.15
N HIS A 97 2.60 -25.74 45.38
CA HIS A 97 2.82 -26.52 46.61
C HIS A 97 3.26 -25.59 47.76
N ALA A 98 2.31 -25.11 48.57
CA ALA A 98 2.59 -24.64 49.93
C ALA A 98 1.31 -24.41 50.76
N LEU A 99 0.29 -25.28 50.68
CA LEU A 99 -0.75 -25.28 51.71
C LEU A 99 -1.61 -26.56 51.66
N ASN A 100 -1.15 -27.65 52.26
CA ASN A 100 -2.03 -28.52 53.04
C ASN A 100 -1.24 -29.65 53.72
N GLU A 101 -0.91 -29.44 54.99
CA GLU A 101 -0.74 -30.54 55.95
C GLU A 101 -1.44 -30.17 57.24
N LYS A 102 -2.70 -30.60 57.41
CA LYS A 102 -3.15 -31.21 58.67
C LYS A 102 -4.56 -31.83 58.58
N LYS A 103 -4.58 -33.11 58.95
CA LYS A 103 -5.62 -33.88 59.67
C LYS A 103 -6.84 -34.48 58.92
N GLN A 104 -6.73 -35.81 58.80
CA GLN A 104 -7.59 -36.86 59.42
C GLN A 104 -8.88 -37.36 58.72
N THR A 105 -8.82 -38.66 58.38
CA THR A 105 -9.82 -39.75 58.47
C THR A 105 -11.07 -39.78 57.55
N ASP A 106 -10.99 -40.73 56.60
CA ASP A 106 -11.86 -41.90 56.37
C ASP A 106 -13.27 -41.78 55.74
N SER A 107 -13.61 -42.85 55.01
CA SER A 107 -14.89 -43.27 54.38
C SER A 107 -15.29 -42.75 52.99
N GLN A 108 -15.11 -43.65 52.01
CA GLN A 108 -16.09 -44.19 51.05
C GLN A 108 -17.34 -43.34 50.68
N MET A 109 -17.52 -43.01 49.38
CA MET A 109 -18.72 -43.21 48.53
C MET A 109 -18.65 -42.34 47.26
N SER A 110 -19.03 -42.93 46.13
CA SER A 110 -19.27 -42.30 44.82
C SER A 110 -20.06 -40.98 44.86
N ALA A 111 -19.64 -40.00 44.05
CA ALA A 111 -20.56 -39.16 43.28
C ALA A 111 -19.82 -38.52 42.11
N SER A 112 -20.29 -38.84 40.90
CA SER A 112 -20.03 -38.10 39.66
C SER A 112 -20.55 -36.68 39.82
N THR A 113 -19.76 -35.66 39.49
CA THR A 113 -20.29 -34.32 39.24
C THR A 113 -19.52 -33.69 38.10
N ASP A 114 -20.26 -33.59 36.99
CA ASP A 114 -20.08 -32.75 35.82
C ASP A 114 -19.41 -31.40 36.16
N VAL A 115 -18.15 -31.23 35.76
CA VAL A 115 -17.49 -29.92 35.75
C VAL A 115 -17.64 -29.36 34.35
N GLN A 116 -18.72 -28.60 34.22
CA GLN A 116 -19.03 -27.67 33.15
C GLN A 116 -17.78 -26.86 32.78
N LYS A 117 -17.19 -27.21 31.63
CA LYS A 117 -16.04 -26.54 31.04
C LYS A 117 -16.44 -25.14 30.61
N THR A 118 -16.32 -24.19 31.53
CA THR A 118 -16.49 -22.75 31.26
C THR A 118 -15.38 -22.33 30.30
N LYS A 119 -15.74 -22.23 29.02
CA LYS A 119 -14.90 -21.73 27.93
C LYS A 119 -14.67 -20.23 28.14
N VAL A 120 -13.60 -19.89 28.84
CA VAL A 120 -13.11 -18.51 28.95
C VAL A 120 -12.72 -18.05 27.56
N SER A 121 -13.52 -17.15 27.02
CA SER A 121 -13.34 -16.59 25.68
C SER A 121 -12.28 -15.50 25.76
N GLU A 122 -11.12 -15.72 25.14
CA GLU A 122 -10.21 -14.64 24.78
C GLU A 122 -10.97 -13.57 23.98
N PRO A 123 -10.63 -12.27 24.07
CA PRO A 123 -11.13 -11.26 23.16
C PRO A 123 -10.49 -11.51 21.80
N GLN A 124 -11.02 -12.49 21.08
CA GLN A 124 -10.64 -12.74 19.72
C GLN A 124 -11.11 -11.55 18.90
N ASN A 125 -10.16 -10.78 18.37
CA ASN A 125 -10.37 -10.03 17.13
C ASN A 125 -10.53 -11.02 15.97
N THR A 126 -11.44 -11.99 16.09
CA THR A 126 -11.74 -12.96 15.07
C THR A 126 -12.59 -12.26 14.04
N ILE A 127 -11.99 -12.02 12.89
CA ILE A 127 -12.75 -11.70 11.69
C ILE A 127 -13.75 -12.82 11.48
N GLN A 128 -15.02 -12.47 11.33
CA GLN A 128 -16.04 -13.44 10.94
C GLN A 128 -15.60 -14.11 9.63
N PRO A 129 -15.40 -15.44 9.60
CA PRO A 129 -14.88 -16.13 8.44
C PRO A 129 -15.67 -15.79 7.17
N GLY A 130 -14.98 -15.41 6.11
CA GLY A 130 -15.57 -15.08 4.81
C GLY A 130 -16.19 -13.69 4.70
N ARG A 131 -16.22 -12.87 5.76
CA ARG A 131 -16.74 -11.49 5.72
C ARG A 131 -15.98 -10.61 4.74
N TYR A 132 -14.66 -10.75 4.70
CA TYR A 132 -13.79 -9.93 3.86
C TYR A 132 -13.20 -10.71 2.70
N THR A 133 -13.28 -10.14 1.50
CA THR A 133 -12.66 -10.64 0.28
C THR A 133 -11.46 -9.78 -0.09
N VAL A 134 -10.28 -10.38 -0.14
CA VAL A 134 -9.00 -9.70 -0.39
C VAL A 134 -8.52 -9.96 -1.81
N TYR A 135 -8.04 -8.90 -2.47
CA TYR A 135 -7.30 -8.95 -3.72
C TYR A 135 -5.85 -8.51 -3.46
N VAL A 136 -4.90 -9.37 -3.77
CA VAL A 136 -3.47 -9.15 -3.50
C VAL A 136 -2.77 -8.74 -4.78
N HIS A 137 -2.22 -7.54 -4.79
CA HIS A 137 -1.49 -6.96 -5.91
C HIS A 137 -0.01 -6.77 -5.54
N TYR A 138 0.90 -7.22 -6.40
CA TYR A 138 2.34 -7.14 -6.16
C TYR A 138 3.14 -6.69 -7.37
N THR A 139 4.23 -5.95 -7.15
CA THR A 139 4.97 -5.32 -8.27
C THR A 139 6.06 -6.22 -8.87
N LYS A 140 6.92 -6.81 -8.03
CA LYS A 140 8.09 -7.57 -8.50
C LYS A 140 7.78 -9.06 -8.65
N LYS A 141 8.18 -9.66 -9.78
CA LYS A 141 7.94 -11.09 -10.09
C LYS A 141 8.49 -12.02 -8.99
N LYS A 142 9.62 -11.67 -8.37
CA LYS A 142 10.24 -12.45 -7.28
C LYS A 142 9.34 -12.61 -6.05
N ASN A 143 8.39 -11.69 -5.83
CA ASN A 143 7.49 -11.72 -4.67
C ASN A 143 6.32 -12.68 -4.85
N LYS A 144 6.12 -13.29 -6.02
CA LYS A 144 4.98 -14.17 -6.31
C LYS A 144 4.80 -15.26 -5.25
N LYS A 145 5.86 -16.03 -4.96
CA LYS A 145 5.81 -17.12 -3.95
C LYS A 145 5.51 -16.61 -2.54
N LEU A 146 6.00 -15.42 -2.18
CA LEU A 146 5.71 -14.80 -0.88
C LEU A 146 4.22 -14.43 -0.79
N MET A 147 3.66 -13.85 -1.86
CA MET A 147 2.24 -13.47 -1.93
C MET A 147 1.32 -14.68 -1.94
N GLU A 148 1.71 -15.78 -2.59
CA GLU A 148 0.97 -17.05 -2.53
C GLU A 148 0.93 -17.61 -1.10
N ARG A 149 2.06 -17.60 -0.38
CA ARG A 149 2.11 -18.01 1.04
C ARG A 149 1.28 -17.09 1.92
N PHE A 150 1.35 -15.77 1.68
CA PHE A 150 0.55 -14.81 2.43
C PHE A 150 -0.94 -14.99 2.17
N SER A 151 -1.34 -15.26 0.92
CA SER A 151 -2.72 -15.58 0.58
C SER A 151 -3.21 -16.81 1.32
N ALA A 152 -2.42 -17.88 1.39
CA ALA A 152 -2.77 -19.07 2.15
C ALA A 152 -2.92 -18.77 3.65
N PHE A 153 -2.02 -17.94 4.20
CA PHE A 153 -2.10 -17.45 5.57
C PHE A 153 -3.40 -16.66 5.81
N LEU A 154 -3.77 -15.74 4.91
CA LEU A 154 -5.02 -14.98 5.03
C LEU A 154 -6.25 -15.89 5.01
N THR A 155 -6.29 -16.87 4.10
CA THR A 155 -7.37 -17.85 4.03
C THR A 155 -7.52 -18.64 5.33
N HIS A 156 -6.40 -19.08 5.92
CA HIS A 156 -6.42 -19.77 7.20
C HIS A 156 -6.95 -18.90 8.35
N ASN A 157 -6.75 -17.58 8.27
CA ASN A 157 -7.22 -16.62 9.27
C ASN A 157 -8.60 -16.01 8.92
N GLY A 158 -9.38 -16.67 8.06
CA GLY A 158 -10.80 -16.34 7.83
C GLY A 158 -11.07 -15.30 6.75
N PHE A 159 -10.06 -14.80 6.02
CA PHE A 159 -10.29 -14.00 4.82
C PHE A 159 -10.62 -14.89 3.62
N LYS A 160 -11.39 -14.38 2.67
CA LYS A 160 -11.46 -14.96 1.32
C LYS A 160 -10.44 -14.27 0.44
N VAL A 161 -9.58 -14.99 -0.28
CA VAL A 161 -8.64 -14.38 -1.24
C VAL A 161 -9.04 -14.76 -2.66
N ASN A 162 -9.46 -13.76 -3.45
CA ASN A 162 -10.02 -13.98 -4.79
C ASN A 162 -9.03 -13.71 -5.94
N GLY A 163 -7.87 -13.13 -5.65
CA GLY A 163 -6.90 -12.84 -6.70
C GLY A 163 -5.52 -12.50 -6.17
N ILE A 164 -4.50 -12.99 -6.88
CA ILE A 164 -3.12 -12.63 -6.68
C ILE A 164 -2.58 -12.19 -8.04
N GLN A 165 -2.27 -10.89 -8.19
CA GLN A 165 -1.97 -10.31 -9.50
C GLN A 165 -0.69 -9.48 -9.45
N LYS A 166 0.12 -9.63 -10.49
CA LYS A 166 1.26 -8.74 -10.71
C LYS A 166 0.77 -7.44 -11.35
N VAL A 167 1.11 -6.31 -10.76
CA VAL A 167 0.74 -4.97 -11.25
C VAL A 167 1.96 -4.07 -11.38
N ASN A 168 1.87 -2.98 -12.14
CA ASN A 168 2.88 -1.93 -12.14
C ASN A 168 2.43 -0.80 -11.20
N TYR A 169 2.83 -0.85 -9.95
CA TYR A 169 2.45 0.14 -8.93
C TYR A 169 3.62 0.37 -7.96
N HIS A 170 3.85 1.63 -7.58
CA HIS A 170 5.03 2.02 -6.81
C HIS A 170 4.78 2.23 -5.31
N ASN A 171 3.53 2.44 -4.90
CA ASN A 171 3.20 2.67 -3.49
C ASN A 171 2.84 1.35 -2.77
N GLN A 172 2.68 1.46 -1.45
CA GLN A 172 2.19 0.40 -0.60
C GLN A 172 0.95 0.89 0.14
N ASP A 173 -0.19 0.24 -0.06
CA ASP A 173 -1.44 0.64 0.59
C ASP A 173 -2.44 -0.51 0.71
N VAL A 174 -3.31 -0.39 1.72
CA VAL A 174 -4.53 -1.19 1.85
C VAL A 174 -5.71 -0.29 1.48
N ARG A 175 -6.62 -0.79 0.65
CA ARG A 175 -7.79 -0.05 0.22
C ARG A 175 -9.07 -0.76 0.64
N TYR A 176 -10.07 0.03 1.00
CA TYR A 176 -11.41 -0.44 1.32
C TYR A 176 -12.45 0.43 0.61
N PHE A 177 -13.64 -0.12 0.38
CA PHE A 177 -14.65 0.51 -0.47
C PHE A 177 -15.93 0.92 0.25
N HIS A 178 -16.12 0.50 1.51
CA HIS A 178 -17.23 0.97 2.35
C HIS A 178 -16.70 1.29 3.74
N ASP A 179 -17.31 2.27 4.42
CA ASP A 179 -16.82 2.72 5.73
C ASP A 179 -16.86 1.57 6.76
N GLU A 180 -17.82 0.65 6.62
CA GLU A 180 -17.92 -0.58 7.41
C GLU A 180 -16.72 -1.54 7.24
N ASP A 181 -15.97 -1.45 6.13
CA ASP A 181 -14.86 -2.34 5.78
C ASP A 181 -13.51 -1.84 6.35
N LYS A 182 -13.50 -0.64 6.95
CA LYS A 182 -12.29 -0.02 7.52
C LYS A 182 -11.61 -0.92 8.55
N GLU A 183 -12.40 -1.61 9.38
CA GLU A 183 -11.90 -2.55 10.37
C GLU A 183 -11.13 -3.71 9.69
N GLY A 184 -11.71 -4.28 8.63
CA GLY A 184 -11.07 -5.33 7.85
C GLY A 184 -9.73 -4.89 7.25
N ALA A 185 -9.66 -3.66 6.74
CA ALA A 185 -8.42 -3.08 6.22
C ALA A 185 -7.33 -2.94 7.28
N LEU A 186 -7.69 -2.54 8.51
CA LEU A 186 -6.75 -2.42 9.64
C LEU A 186 -6.21 -3.78 10.07
N VAL A 187 -7.07 -4.79 10.16
CA VAL A 187 -6.64 -6.15 10.51
C VAL A 187 -5.77 -6.75 9.41
N LEU A 188 -6.12 -6.55 8.14
CA LEU A 188 -5.31 -6.99 7.00
C LEU A 188 -3.90 -6.38 7.03
N LYS A 189 -3.78 -5.08 7.32
CA LYS A 189 -2.48 -4.43 7.53
C LYS A 189 -1.70 -5.09 8.67
N LYS A 190 -2.34 -5.34 9.81
CA LYS A 190 -1.70 -5.99 10.97
C LYS A 190 -1.18 -7.40 10.62
N TYR A 191 -1.96 -8.19 9.89
CA TYR A 191 -1.55 -9.51 9.44
C TYR A 191 -0.37 -9.47 8.48
N LEU A 192 -0.35 -8.52 7.55
CA LEU A 192 0.81 -8.33 6.69
C LEU A 192 2.07 -8.01 7.50
N THR A 193 1.96 -7.06 8.44
CA THR A 193 3.06 -6.66 9.33
C THR A 193 3.59 -7.81 10.17
N GLY A 194 2.71 -8.69 10.68
CA GLY A 194 3.11 -9.86 11.45
C GLY A 194 3.69 -10.98 10.58
N PHE A 195 3.26 -11.09 9.33
CA PHE A 195 3.68 -12.15 8.42
C PHE A 195 5.05 -11.87 7.79
N ILE A 196 5.35 -10.61 7.47
CA ILE A 196 6.59 -10.26 6.78
C ILE A 196 7.56 -9.63 7.78
N PRO A 197 8.76 -10.19 7.97
CA PRO A 197 9.71 -9.72 8.97
C PRO A 197 10.13 -8.25 8.71
N PRO A 198 10.43 -7.46 9.76
CA PRO A 198 10.78 -6.03 9.65
C PRO A 198 12.00 -5.71 8.78
N ILE A 199 12.83 -6.71 8.49
CA ILE A 199 14.05 -6.61 7.69
C ILE A 199 13.72 -6.59 6.18
N SER A 200 12.51 -7.03 5.81
CA SER A 200 11.95 -6.79 4.49
C SER A 200 11.55 -5.32 4.36
N SER A 201 11.59 -4.77 3.15
CA SER A 201 11.37 -3.35 2.83
C SER A 201 9.94 -2.81 3.09
N ILE A 202 9.20 -3.41 4.02
CA ILE A 202 7.89 -2.95 4.47
C ILE A 202 8.12 -2.09 5.69
N ASN A 203 8.39 -0.81 5.44
CA ASN A 203 8.24 0.18 6.49
C ASN A 203 6.75 0.32 6.77
N ASN A 204 6.29 -0.28 7.86
CA ASN A 204 4.88 -0.24 8.29
C ASN A 204 4.33 1.20 8.46
N ALA A 205 5.22 2.18 8.65
CA ALA A 205 4.92 3.60 8.68
C ALA A 205 4.46 4.15 7.31
N ASP A 206 4.94 3.57 6.21
CA ASP A 206 4.70 4.07 4.85
C ASP A 206 3.43 3.47 4.22
N MET A 207 2.93 2.36 4.78
CA MET A 207 1.75 1.70 4.24
C MET A 207 0.46 2.44 4.61
N LYS A 208 -0.17 3.07 3.62
CA LYS A 208 -1.39 3.86 3.81
C LYS A 208 -2.63 2.97 3.86
N ILE A 209 -3.67 3.44 4.56
CA ILE A 209 -5.01 2.86 4.47
C ILE A 209 -5.90 3.88 3.76
N ILE A 210 -6.45 3.51 2.61
CA ILE A 210 -7.16 4.41 1.70
C ILE A 210 -8.64 4.04 1.66
N ASN A 211 -9.49 5.03 1.93
CA ASN A 211 -10.92 4.91 1.71
C ASN A 211 -11.26 5.25 0.26
N LEU A 212 -11.89 4.32 -0.45
CA LEU A 212 -12.36 4.50 -1.82
C LEU A 212 -13.89 4.56 -1.94
N SER A 213 -14.64 4.61 -0.83
CA SER A 213 -16.10 4.58 -0.83
C SER A 213 -16.75 5.66 -1.68
N ARG A 214 -16.21 6.88 -1.62
CA ARG A 214 -16.69 8.00 -2.46
C ARG A 214 -16.45 7.79 -3.95
N LYS A 215 -15.35 7.11 -4.31
CA LYS A 215 -14.96 6.90 -5.71
C LYS A 215 -15.69 5.71 -6.33
N TYR A 216 -15.98 4.68 -5.53
CA TYR A 216 -16.62 3.46 -5.99
C TYR A 216 -17.77 3.06 -5.04
N PRO A 217 -18.88 3.83 -5.02
CA PRO A 217 -19.98 3.59 -4.08
C PRO A 217 -20.71 2.25 -4.31
N ASN A 218 -20.61 1.71 -5.53
CA ASN A 218 -21.24 0.44 -5.90
C ASN A 218 -20.28 -0.77 -5.81
N ALA A 219 -19.08 -0.58 -5.26
CA ALA A 219 -18.14 -1.68 -5.05
C ALA A 219 -18.74 -2.72 -4.11
N GLN A 220 -18.24 -3.95 -4.17
CA GLN A 220 -18.72 -5.02 -3.30
C GLN A 220 -18.36 -4.73 -1.83
N ARG A 221 -19.35 -4.86 -0.93
CA ARG A 221 -19.11 -4.80 0.53
C ARG A 221 -18.19 -5.92 0.99
N GLY A 222 -17.29 -5.61 1.90
CA GLY A 222 -16.26 -6.54 2.38
C GLY A 222 -15.08 -6.69 1.43
N ALA A 223 -15.04 -5.98 0.30
CA ALA A 223 -13.90 -6.01 -0.60
C ALA A 223 -12.74 -5.19 -0.04
N LEU A 224 -11.54 -5.78 -0.06
CA LEU A 224 -10.30 -5.16 0.36
C LEU A 224 -9.24 -5.37 -0.72
N GLU A 225 -8.45 -4.33 -1.01
CA GLU A 225 -7.28 -4.48 -1.88
C GLU A 225 -6.00 -4.26 -1.10
N LEU A 226 -5.00 -5.08 -1.41
CA LEU A 226 -3.68 -5.01 -0.86
C LEU A 226 -2.67 -4.75 -1.98
N TRP A 227 -2.02 -3.60 -1.96
CA TRP A 227 -1.05 -3.18 -2.98
C TRP A 227 0.36 -3.15 -2.40
N LEU A 228 1.26 -3.96 -2.96
CA LEU A 228 2.59 -4.22 -2.40
C LEU A 228 3.72 -4.03 -3.42
N ASN A 229 4.59 -3.06 -3.12
CA ASN A 229 5.86 -2.85 -3.80
C ASN A 229 7.04 -3.20 -2.87
N LEU A 230 7.30 -4.50 -2.72
CA LEU A 230 8.40 -5.05 -1.90
C LEU A 230 9.69 -5.13 -2.72
N ASN A 231 10.81 -4.73 -2.12
CA ASN A 231 12.09 -4.55 -2.80
C ASN A 231 12.87 -5.81 -3.07
#